data_AF-A0A7C5T7W0-F1
#
_entry.id   AF-A0A7C5T7W0-F1
#
_cell.length_a   1.000
_cell.length_b   1.000
_cell.length_c   1.000
_cell.angle_alpha   90.00
_cell.angle_beta   90.00
_cell.angle_gamma   90.00
#
_symmetry.space_group_name_H-M   'P 1'
#
loop_
_entity.id
_entity.type
_entity.pdbx_description
1 polymer ?
#
loop_
_entity_poly.entity_id
_entity_poly.type
_entity_poly.pdbx_seq_one_letter_code
_entity_poly.pdbx_strand_id
1 'polypeptide(L)'
;MEGLPPTAKLVVAYMALQHLLRGRSYVTIRELEQELKVSRRRLRTVLAELRRRDLLRVYLDPTRGKSHLYALAFDNFELDVPTVRPGVYYIDLPPEAKIPHDLTFRAYSIIRASDILLYTPIFENRKRLFYLTRCVCVVKPYTPEAVEEARQAARGGGKVVAVVYSSQIDRVEVPKDAAALEQVQIAIRAVP
;
A
#
# COMPACT_ATOMS: atom_id res chain seq x y z
N MET A 1 4.26 -12.68 -6.24
CA MET A 1 5.53 -13.21 -5.66
C MET A 1 5.97 -14.55 -6.29
N GLU A 2 5.34 -14.99 -7.38
CA GLU A 2 5.73 -16.20 -8.09
C GLU A 2 7.16 -16.10 -8.67
N GLY A 3 7.88 -17.21 -8.70
CA GLY A 3 9.26 -17.27 -9.19
C GLY A 3 10.33 -16.63 -8.29
N LEU A 4 10.00 -16.15 -7.09
CA LEU A 4 10.99 -15.72 -6.09
C LEU A 4 11.47 -16.90 -5.23
N PRO A 5 12.78 -17.02 -4.95
CA PRO A 5 13.29 -18.00 -3.98
C PRO A 5 12.67 -17.81 -2.58
N PRO A 6 12.52 -18.86 -1.77
CA PRO A 6 11.91 -18.76 -0.43
C PRO A 6 12.58 -17.70 0.46
N THR A 7 13.90 -17.59 0.42
CA THR A 7 14.65 -16.57 1.18
C THR A 7 14.35 -15.15 0.69
N ALA A 8 14.12 -14.96 -0.61
CA ALA A 8 13.73 -13.67 -1.15
C ALA A 8 12.31 -13.29 -0.70
N LYS A 9 11.37 -14.25 -0.72
CA LYS A 9 10.02 -14.06 -0.16
C LYS A 9 10.08 -13.68 1.32
N LEU A 10 10.94 -14.33 2.10
CA LEU A 10 11.14 -14.02 3.52
C LEU A 10 11.66 -12.59 3.75
N VAL A 11 12.70 -12.17 3.01
CA VAL A 11 13.25 -10.81 3.10
C VAL A 11 12.19 -9.77 2.77
N VAL A 12 11.44 -9.99 1.70
CA VAL A 12 10.33 -9.14 1.28
C VAL A 12 9.26 -9.06 2.37
N ALA A 13 8.80 -10.21 2.87
CA ALA A 13 7.76 -10.29 3.91
C ALA A 13 8.19 -9.57 5.19
N TYR A 14 9.44 -9.72 5.61
CA TYR A 14 9.97 -9.02 6.77
C TYR A 14 10.02 -7.51 6.55
N MET A 15 10.55 -7.04 5.41
CA MET A 15 10.60 -5.61 5.09
C MET A 15 9.20 -5.01 5.01
N ALA A 16 8.25 -5.77 4.46
CA ALA A 16 6.83 -5.48 4.40
C ALA A 16 6.24 -5.32 5.81
N LEU A 17 6.52 -6.24 6.73
CA LEU A 17 6.06 -6.15 8.13
C LEU A 17 6.70 -4.99 8.90
N GLN A 18 8.00 -4.74 8.73
CA GLN A 18 8.68 -3.59 9.34
C GLN A 18 8.07 -2.27 8.87
N HIS A 19 7.67 -2.23 7.61
CA HIS A 19 6.98 -1.09 7.05
C HIS A 19 5.59 -0.90 7.68
N LEU A 20 4.76 -1.94 7.65
CA LEU A 20 3.37 -1.88 8.10
C LEU A 20 3.20 -1.68 9.60
N LEU A 21 3.98 -2.39 10.41
CA LEU A 21 3.77 -2.43 11.86
C LEU A 21 4.58 -1.37 12.59
N ARG A 22 5.68 -0.89 11.99
CA ARG A 22 6.63 0.01 12.65
C ARG A 22 6.92 1.29 11.86
N GLY A 23 6.25 1.51 10.73
CA GLY A 23 6.44 2.70 9.88
C GLY A 23 7.85 2.83 9.29
N ARG A 24 8.67 1.76 9.31
CA ARG A 24 10.05 1.83 8.83
C ARG A 24 10.08 1.78 7.31
N SER A 25 10.68 2.81 6.70
CA SER A 25 10.74 2.91 5.23
C SER A 25 11.89 2.11 4.61
N TYR A 26 12.88 1.70 5.41
CA TYR A 26 14.07 0.98 4.96
C TYR A 26 14.62 0.06 6.04
N VAL A 27 15.45 -0.89 5.62
CA VAL A 27 16.24 -1.77 6.50
C VAL A 27 17.69 -1.85 6.03
N THR A 28 18.58 -2.19 6.94
CA THR A 28 19.98 -2.48 6.62
C THR A 28 20.21 -3.98 6.47
N ILE A 29 21.30 -4.35 5.78
CA ILE A 29 21.69 -5.77 5.67
C ILE A 29 22.03 -6.40 7.04
N ARG A 30 22.49 -5.59 8.00
CA ARG A 30 22.83 -6.05 9.36
C ARG A 30 21.56 -6.42 10.13
N GLU A 31 20.51 -5.61 10.03
CA GLU A 31 19.20 -5.92 10.63
C GLU A 31 18.61 -7.19 10.02
N LEU A 32 18.64 -7.32 8.69
CA LEU A 32 18.18 -8.52 8.00
C LEU A 32 18.93 -9.78 8.46
N GLU A 33 20.24 -9.70 8.66
CA GLU A 33 21.05 -10.81 9.17
C GLU A 33 20.67 -11.18 10.61
N GLN A 34 20.48 -10.18 11.47
CA GLN A 34 20.13 -10.39 12.88
C GLN A 34 18.74 -11.02 13.05
N GLU A 35 17.78 -10.58 12.26
CA GLU A 35 16.35 -10.91 12.42
C GLU A 35 15.98 -12.18 11.64
N LEU A 36 16.47 -12.34 10.41
CA LEU A 36 16.12 -13.48 9.56
C LEU A 36 17.05 -14.69 9.77
N LYS A 37 18.13 -14.52 10.55
CA LYS A 37 19.17 -15.55 10.76
C LYS A 37 19.74 -16.11 9.45
N VAL A 38 19.80 -15.26 8.42
CA VAL A 38 20.36 -15.59 7.10
C VAL A 38 21.76 -14.99 6.98
N SER A 39 22.73 -15.77 6.48
CA SER A 39 24.10 -15.29 6.31
C SER A 39 24.18 -14.06 5.40
N ARG A 40 25.07 -13.12 5.73
CA ARG A 40 25.28 -11.89 4.95
C ARG A 40 25.56 -12.14 3.47
N ARG A 41 26.31 -13.20 3.12
CA ARG A 41 26.59 -13.58 1.72
C ARG A 41 25.30 -13.92 0.96
N ARG A 42 24.41 -14.71 1.58
CA ARG A 42 23.13 -15.09 1.00
C ARG A 42 22.20 -13.89 0.89
N LEU A 43 22.15 -13.03 1.90
CA LEU A 43 21.39 -11.78 1.86
C LEU A 43 21.86 -10.85 0.73
N ARG A 44 23.17 -10.68 0.51
CA ARG A 44 23.67 -9.87 -0.62
C ARG A 44 23.18 -10.39 -1.97
N THR A 45 23.17 -11.71 -2.14
CA THR A 45 22.68 -12.36 -3.37
C THR A 45 21.19 -12.13 -3.56
N VAL A 46 20.40 -12.29 -2.50
CA VAL A 46 18.95 -12.06 -2.50
C VAL A 46 18.62 -10.59 -2.77
N LEU A 47 19.30 -9.65 -2.11
CA LEU A 47 19.08 -8.21 -2.29
C LEU A 47 19.47 -7.77 -3.71
N ALA A 48 20.54 -8.32 -4.28
CA ALA A 48 20.92 -8.08 -5.66
C ALA A 48 19.85 -8.61 -6.64
N GLU A 49 19.30 -9.80 -6.38
CA GLU A 49 18.22 -10.37 -7.19
C GLU A 49 16.94 -9.52 -7.13
N LEU A 50 16.53 -9.14 -5.92
CA LEU A 50 15.35 -8.30 -5.71
C LEU A 50 15.54 -6.91 -6.36
N ARG A 51 16.76 -6.35 -6.34
CA ARG A 51 17.08 -5.11 -7.05
C ARG A 51 17.02 -5.28 -8.56
N ARG A 52 17.53 -6.39 -9.11
CA ARG A 52 17.46 -6.67 -10.56
C ARG A 52 16.03 -6.80 -11.08
N ARG A 53 15.10 -7.22 -10.22
CA ARG A 53 13.67 -7.30 -10.53
C ARG A 53 12.90 -6.02 -10.18
N ASP A 54 13.61 -4.93 -9.89
CA ASP A 54 13.07 -3.63 -9.48
C ASP A 54 12.12 -3.67 -8.25
N LEU A 55 12.27 -4.67 -7.37
CA LEU A 55 11.50 -4.81 -6.13
C LEU A 55 12.12 -4.09 -4.94
N LEU A 56 13.38 -3.65 -5.07
CA LEU A 56 14.12 -2.93 -4.04
C LEU A 56 14.76 -1.66 -4.60
N ARG A 57 14.64 -0.57 -3.83
CA ARG A 57 15.43 0.64 -3.98
C ARG A 57 16.57 0.63 -2.97
N VAL A 58 17.74 1.08 -3.39
CA VAL A 58 18.93 1.16 -2.54
C VAL A 58 19.35 2.61 -2.43
N TYR A 59 19.41 3.09 -1.20
CA TYR A 59 19.87 4.43 -0.86
C TYR A 59 21.19 4.35 -0.11
N LEU A 60 22.01 5.38 -0.28
CA LEU A 60 23.15 5.64 0.57
C LEU A 60 22.80 6.89 1.37
N ASP A 61 22.84 6.78 2.69
CA ASP A 61 22.68 7.93 3.57
C ASP A 61 24.07 8.38 4.03
N PRO A 62 24.64 9.46 3.48
CA PRO A 62 25.97 9.93 3.88
C PRO A 62 26.03 10.38 5.35
N THR A 63 24.90 10.68 5.99
CA THR A 63 24.83 11.15 7.39
C THR A 63 24.81 10.02 8.41
N ARG A 64 24.34 8.82 8.02
CA ARG A 64 24.32 7.60 8.87
C ARG A 64 25.46 6.63 8.56
N GLY A 65 26.50 7.12 7.85
CA GLY A 65 27.66 6.35 7.40
C GLY A 65 27.44 5.63 6.06
N LYS A 66 28.48 4.99 5.52
CA LYS A 66 28.47 4.28 4.21
C LYS A 66 27.60 3.00 4.18
N SER A 67 26.51 2.95 4.92
CA SER A 67 25.61 1.80 4.99
C SER A 67 24.54 1.90 3.90
N HIS A 68 24.32 0.79 3.19
CA HIS A 68 23.26 0.70 2.19
C HIS A 68 21.91 0.50 2.91
N LEU A 69 20.96 1.38 2.61
CA LEU A 69 19.58 1.30 3.06
C LEU A 69 18.73 0.68 1.95
N TYR A 70 18.03 -0.41 2.27
CA TYR A 70 17.17 -1.13 1.33
C TYR A 70 15.72 -0.80 1.64
N ALA A 71 14.98 -0.28 0.66
CA ALA A 71 13.56 -0.01 0.76
C ALA A 71 12.80 -0.83 -0.29
N LEU A 72 11.59 -1.29 0.05
CA LEU A 72 10.72 -1.94 -0.92
C LEU A 72 10.28 -0.92 -1.99
N ALA A 73 10.40 -1.30 -3.25
CA ALA A 73 9.86 -0.55 -4.37
C ALA A 73 8.38 -0.93 -4.54
N PHE A 74 7.50 -0.34 -3.73
CA PHE A 74 6.08 -0.68 -3.71
C PHE A 74 5.44 -0.56 -5.10
N ASP A 75 5.85 0.44 -5.89
CA ASP A 75 5.37 0.69 -7.25
C ASP A 75 5.46 -0.54 -8.19
N ASN A 76 6.48 -1.39 -7.99
CA ASN A 76 6.76 -2.57 -8.81
C ASN A 76 6.41 -3.89 -8.13
N PHE A 77 5.82 -3.82 -6.95
CA PHE A 77 5.47 -5.01 -6.22
C PHE A 77 4.17 -5.61 -6.76
N GLU A 78 4.29 -6.70 -7.52
CA GLU A 78 3.26 -7.74 -7.54
C GLU A 78 3.47 -8.60 -6.30
N LEU A 79 3.09 -8.04 -5.14
CA LEU A 79 2.68 -8.90 -4.03
C LEU A 79 1.63 -9.84 -4.62
N ASP A 80 1.55 -11.07 -4.12
CA ASP A 80 0.34 -11.88 -4.31
C ASP A 80 -0.77 -11.17 -3.53
N VAL A 81 -1.17 -10.03 -4.09
CA VAL A 81 -2.22 -9.18 -3.63
C VAL A 81 -3.46 -10.05 -3.76
N PRO A 82 -4.16 -10.36 -2.65
CA PRO A 82 -5.38 -11.13 -2.75
C PRO A 82 -6.29 -10.45 -3.79
N THR A 83 -6.81 -11.23 -4.74
CA THR A 83 -7.65 -10.71 -5.82
C THR A 83 -8.72 -9.81 -5.21
N VAL A 84 -8.61 -8.51 -5.48
CA VAL A 84 -9.58 -7.54 -4.96
C VAL A 84 -10.87 -7.81 -5.70
N ARG A 85 -11.89 -8.26 -4.97
CA ARG A 85 -13.18 -8.55 -5.56
C ARG A 85 -13.83 -7.24 -6.02
N PRO A 86 -14.64 -7.27 -7.08
CA PRO A 86 -15.50 -6.14 -7.41
C PRO A 86 -16.32 -5.69 -6.20
N GLY A 87 -16.42 -4.38 -5.99
CA GLY A 87 -17.05 -3.83 -4.79
C GLY A 87 -16.63 -2.40 -4.49
N VAL A 88 -17.28 -1.81 -3.49
CA VAL A 88 -16.95 -0.47 -2.99
C VAL A 88 -16.19 -0.60 -1.69
N TYR A 89 -14.99 -0.05 -1.67
CA TYR A 89 -14.07 -0.11 -0.54
C TYR A 89 -13.87 1.28 0.03
N TYR A 90 -14.14 1.41 1.33
CA TYR A 90 -13.87 2.63 2.08
C TYR A 90 -12.52 2.48 2.78
N ILE A 91 -11.60 3.38 2.43
CA ILE A 91 -10.23 3.43 2.94
C ILE A 91 -10.13 4.67 3.83
N ASP A 92 -10.11 4.42 5.14
CA ASP A 92 -9.89 5.47 6.13
C ASP A 92 -8.38 5.74 6.24
N LEU A 93 -8.00 6.98 5.97
CA LEU A 93 -6.62 7.46 5.94
C LEU A 93 -6.51 8.72 6.80
N PRO A 94 -5.54 8.77 7.73
CA PRO A 94 -5.27 10.00 8.45
C PRO A 94 -4.73 11.09 7.52
N PRO A 95 -5.06 12.37 7.74
CA PRO A 95 -4.62 13.48 6.89
C PRO A 95 -3.10 13.58 6.73
N GLU A 96 -2.36 13.22 7.78
CA GLU A 96 -0.91 13.26 7.88
C GLU A 96 -0.21 12.02 7.29
N ALA A 97 -0.96 11.01 6.85
CA ALA A 97 -0.42 9.77 6.31
C ALA A 97 0.54 10.03 5.13
N LYS A 98 1.73 9.45 5.21
CA LYS A 98 2.78 9.49 4.19
C LYS A 98 2.49 8.43 3.15
N ILE A 99 1.98 8.82 1.99
CA ILE A 99 1.64 7.89 0.90
C ILE A 99 2.88 7.60 0.01
N PRO A 100 3.16 6.33 -0.37
CA PRO A 100 2.41 5.09 -0.05
C PRO A 100 2.78 4.44 1.29
N HIS A 101 3.71 5.03 2.03
CA HIS A 101 4.38 4.39 3.16
C HIS A 101 3.48 4.00 4.35
N ASP A 102 2.42 4.77 4.59
CA ASP A 102 1.51 4.52 5.71
C ASP A 102 0.28 3.70 5.27
N LEU A 103 0.23 3.24 4.01
CA LEU A 103 -0.82 2.36 3.52
C LEU A 103 -0.62 0.93 3.97
N THR A 104 -1.72 0.26 4.37
CA THR A 104 -1.72 -1.20 4.46
C THR A 104 -1.60 -1.81 3.08
N PHE A 105 -1.06 -3.04 2.96
CA PHE A 105 -1.05 -3.73 1.66
C PHE A 105 -2.46 -3.87 1.09
N ARG A 106 -3.48 -4.05 1.94
CA ARG A 106 -4.85 -4.16 1.47
C ARG A 106 -5.35 -2.85 0.87
N ALA A 107 -5.12 -1.72 1.54
CA ALA A 107 -5.47 -0.40 1.00
C ALA A 107 -4.69 -0.09 -0.28
N TYR A 108 -3.37 -0.34 -0.28
CA TYR A 108 -2.52 -0.21 -1.46
C TYR A 108 -3.04 -1.04 -2.63
N SER A 109 -3.42 -2.29 -2.37
CA SER A 109 -3.95 -3.24 -3.34
C SER A 109 -5.28 -2.79 -3.93
N ILE A 110 -6.20 -2.33 -3.08
CA ILE A 110 -7.50 -1.81 -3.49
C ILE A 110 -7.33 -0.56 -4.36
N ILE A 111 -6.49 0.40 -3.94
CA ILE A 111 -6.21 1.62 -4.72
C ILE A 111 -5.62 1.24 -6.07
N ARG A 112 -4.65 0.33 -6.11
CA ARG A 112 -3.98 -0.09 -7.35
C ARG A 112 -4.94 -0.81 -8.31
N ALA A 113 -5.85 -1.62 -7.77
CA ALA A 113 -6.85 -2.38 -8.52
C ALA A 113 -8.13 -1.59 -8.83
N SER A 114 -8.29 -0.38 -8.27
CA SER A 114 -9.50 0.41 -8.47
C SER A 114 -9.65 0.87 -9.91
N ASP A 115 -10.88 0.82 -10.41
CA ASP A 115 -11.29 1.42 -11.67
C ASP A 115 -11.73 2.88 -11.47
N ILE A 116 -12.30 3.15 -10.29
CA ILE A 116 -12.79 4.46 -9.85
C ILE A 116 -12.20 4.76 -8.47
N LEU A 117 -11.50 5.88 -8.36
CA LEU A 117 -10.98 6.41 -7.10
C LEU A 117 -11.71 7.70 -6.74
N LEU A 118 -12.49 7.65 -5.67
CA LEU A 118 -13.12 8.81 -5.05
C LEU A 118 -12.26 9.31 -3.89
N TYR A 119 -12.06 10.61 -3.78
CA TYR A 119 -11.28 11.21 -2.70
C TYR A 119 -11.99 12.42 -2.08
N THR A 120 -11.89 12.58 -0.76
CA THR A 120 -12.37 13.80 -0.10
C THR A 120 -11.38 14.97 -0.29
N PRO A 121 -11.82 16.23 -0.16
CA PRO A 121 -10.99 17.41 -0.47
C PRO A 121 -9.63 17.44 0.23
N ILE A 122 -9.51 16.83 1.42
CA ILE A 122 -8.25 16.78 2.16
C ILE A 122 -7.13 16.02 1.43
N PHE A 123 -7.51 15.11 0.52
CA PHE A 123 -6.57 14.33 -0.31
C PHE A 123 -6.36 14.92 -1.71
N GLU A 124 -7.01 16.03 -2.06
CA GLU A 124 -6.94 16.63 -3.41
C GLU A 124 -5.51 16.95 -3.85
N ASN A 125 -4.67 17.42 -2.92
CA ASN A 125 -3.28 17.76 -3.19
C ASN A 125 -2.31 16.57 -3.04
N ARG A 126 -2.80 15.37 -2.70
CA ARG A 126 -1.96 14.18 -2.47
C ARG A 126 -1.72 13.42 -3.77
N LYS A 127 -1.03 14.06 -4.73
CA LYS A 127 -0.74 13.49 -6.07
C LYS A 127 -0.21 12.05 -6.04
N ARG A 128 0.60 11.69 -5.03
CA ARG A 128 1.13 10.33 -4.86
C ARG A 128 0.03 9.27 -4.74
N LEU A 129 -1.10 9.57 -4.10
CA LEU A 129 -2.25 8.66 -3.98
C LEU A 129 -2.77 8.26 -5.36
N PHE A 130 -2.89 9.22 -6.26
CA PHE A 130 -3.41 9.03 -7.61
C PHE A 130 -2.43 8.22 -8.47
N TYR A 131 -1.11 8.43 -8.29
CA TYR A 131 -0.09 7.66 -9.01
C TYR A 131 0.05 6.20 -8.56
N LEU A 132 -0.56 5.78 -7.44
CA LEU A 132 -0.57 4.36 -7.04
C LEU A 132 -1.50 3.52 -7.90
N THR A 133 -2.44 4.18 -8.57
CA THR A 133 -3.44 3.53 -9.39
C THR A 133 -2.77 3.04 -10.67
N ARG A 134 -2.80 1.72 -10.94
CA ARG A 134 -2.19 1.17 -12.17
C ARG A 134 -3.09 1.40 -13.40
N CYS A 135 -4.41 1.37 -13.19
CA CYS A 135 -5.40 1.35 -14.25
C CYS A 135 -6.62 2.25 -13.99
N VAL A 136 -6.60 3.14 -12.99
CA VAL A 136 -7.79 3.94 -12.67
C VAL A 136 -8.20 4.74 -13.91
N CYS A 137 -9.43 4.47 -14.34
CA CYS A 137 -10.04 5.15 -15.48
C CYS A 137 -10.68 6.47 -15.05
N VAL A 138 -11.01 6.63 -13.77
CA VAL A 138 -11.68 7.82 -13.23
C VAL A 138 -11.20 8.15 -11.80
N VAL A 139 -10.50 9.28 -11.64
CA VAL A 139 -10.18 9.88 -10.33
C VAL A 139 -11.04 11.13 -10.17
N LYS A 140 -11.88 11.21 -9.15
CA LYS A 140 -12.76 12.39 -8.94
C LYS A 140 -13.08 12.66 -7.46
N PRO A 141 -13.47 13.90 -7.10
CA PRO A 141 -13.86 14.22 -5.74
C PRO A 141 -15.05 13.39 -5.26
N TYR A 142 -15.11 13.16 -3.94
CA TYR A 142 -16.24 12.57 -3.27
C TYR A 142 -17.43 13.53 -3.30
N THR A 143 -18.53 13.12 -3.94
CA THR A 143 -19.86 13.74 -3.80
C THR A 143 -20.91 12.64 -3.62
N PRO A 144 -22.09 12.93 -3.02
CA PRO A 144 -23.16 11.95 -2.90
C PRO A 144 -23.52 11.29 -4.25
N GLU A 145 -23.54 12.07 -5.33
CA GLU A 145 -23.82 11.58 -6.68
C GLU A 145 -22.71 10.65 -7.19
N ALA A 146 -21.45 11.03 -6.99
CA ALA A 146 -20.30 10.23 -7.41
C ALA A 146 -20.23 8.88 -6.68
N VAL A 147 -20.64 8.84 -5.40
CA VAL A 147 -20.73 7.61 -4.63
C VAL A 147 -21.80 6.68 -5.18
N GLU A 148 -22.97 7.22 -5.53
CA GLU A 148 -24.06 6.40 -6.04
C GLU A 148 -23.75 5.83 -7.43
N GLU A 149 -23.15 6.65 -8.30
CA GLU A 149 -22.61 6.19 -9.59
C GLU A 149 -21.58 5.07 -9.40
N ALA A 150 -20.66 5.23 -8.45
CA ALA A 150 -19.64 4.23 -8.18
C ALA A 150 -20.24 2.93 -7.61
N ARG A 151 -21.29 3.01 -6.78
CA ARG A 151 -22.03 1.84 -6.29
C ARG A 151 -22.72 1.08 -7.41
N GLN A 152 -23.35 1.80 -8.34
CA GLN A 152 -23.96 1.18 -9.52
C GLN A 152 -22.91 0.49 -10.38
N ALA A 153 -21.76 1.13 -10.60
CA ALA A 153 -20.64 0.56 -11.35
C ALA A 153 -20.07 -0.71 -10.69
N ALA A 154 -19.97 -0.74 -9.36
CA ALA A 154 -19.52 -1.92 -8.63
C ALA A 154 -20.55 -3.07 -8.69
N ARG A 155 -21.85 -2.79 -8.54
CA ARG A 155 -22.93 -3.80 -8.54
C ARG A 155 -23.23 -4.37 -9.93
N GLY A 156 -23.28 -3.51 -10.95
CA GLY A 156 -23.69 -3.88 -12.31
C GLY A 156 -22.54 -4.15 -13.27
N GLY A 157 -21.36 -3.56 -13.03
CA GLY A 157 -20.22 -3.60 -13.94
C GLY A 157 -19.03 -4.42 -13.47
N GLY A 158 -19.09 -5.02 -12.28
CA GLY A 158 -17.98 -5.79 -11.73
C GLY A 158 -16.71 -4.96 -11.47
N LYS A 159 -16.86 -3.66 -11.21
CA LYS A 159 -15.74 -2.74 -10.98
C LYS A 159 -15.29 -2.70 -9.52
N VAL A 160 -14.03 -2.34 -9.31
CA VAL A 160 -13.46 -2.03 -7.99
C VAL A 160 -13.49 -0.52 -7.79
N VAL A 161 -14.12 -0.07 -6.71
CA VAL A 161 -14.21 1.33 -6.34
C VAL A 161 -13.48 1.55 -5.03
N ALA A 162 -12.58 2.53 -4.99
CA ALA A 162 -11.92 2.97 -3.77
C ALA A 162 -12.43 4.35 -3.37
N VAL A 163 -12.87 4.49 -2.12
CA VAL A 163 -13.25 5.77 -1.51
C VAL A 163 -12.24 6.09 -0.43
N VAL A 164 -11.41 7.10 -0.65
CA VAL A 164 -10.40 7.55 0.29
C VAL A 164 -10.93 8.75 1.08
N TYR A 165 -10.99 8.61 2.39
CA TYR A 165 -11.49 9.63 3.31
C TYR A 165 -10.74 9.56 4.64
N SER A 166 -10.90 10.59 5.48
CA SER A 166 -10.43 10.62 6.86
C SER A 166 -11.64 10.66 7.79
N SER A 167 -11.81 9.64 8.63
CA SER A 167 -12.87 9.65 9.66
C SER A 167 -12.71 10.75 10.70
N GLN A 168 -11.52 11.37 10.79
CA GLN A 168 -11.22 12.44 11.74
C GLN A 168 -11.83 13.79 11.31
N ILE A 169 -12.04 13.99 10.01
CA ILE A 169 -12.36 15.31 9.44
C ILE A 169 -13.53 15.24 8.46
N ASP A 170 -13.62 14.17 7.67
CA ASP A 170 -14.63 14.04 6.64
C ASP A 170 -15.93 13.44 7.18
N ARG A 171 -17.07 13.99 6.72
CA ARG A 171 -18.40 13.39 6.94
C ARG A 171 -18.74 12.47 5.77
N VAL A 172 -18.24 11.23 5.83
CA VAL A 172 -18.53 10.18 4.84
C VAL A 172 -19.47 9.15 5.44
N GLU A 173 -20.61 8.92 4.79
CA GLU A 173 -21.56 7.88 5.18
C GLU A 173 -21.10 6.52 4.66
N VAL A 174 -20.50 5.72 5.55
CA VAL A 174 -20.16 4.33 5.29
C VAL A 174 -21.39 3.46 5.64
N PRO A 175 -22.02 2.76 4.68
CA PRO A 175 -23.15 1.90 4.98
C PRO A 175 -22.72 0.73 5.84
N LYS A 176 -23.60 0.30 6.76
CA LYS A 176 -23.33 -0.79 7.70
C LYS A 176 -23.64 -2.19 7.14
N ASP A 177 -24.25 -2.29 5.96
CA ASP A 177 -24.71 -3.57 5.40
C ASP A 177 -23.59 -4.37 4.73
N ALA A 178 -23.10 -5.36 5.48
CA ALA A 178 -21.86 -6.12 5.30
C ALA A 178 -21.88 -7.23 4.22
N ALA A 179 -22.79 -7.20 3.23
CA ALA A 179 -22.82 -8.24 2.20
C ALA A 179 -21.88 -7.97 1.00
N ALA A 180 -21.47 -6.71 0.79
CA ALA A 180 -20.59 -6.30 -0.33
C ALA A 180 -19.59 -5.19 0.04
N LEU A 181 -19.44 -4.88 1.33
CA LEU A 181 -18.63 -3.80 1.86
C LEU A 181 -17.50 -4.37 2.73
N GLU A 182 -16.31 -4.52 2.16
CA GLU A 182 -15.13 -4.71 2.98
C GLU A 182 -14.57 -3.32 3.35
N GLN A 183 -14.93 -2.84 4.54
CA GLN A 183 -14.33 -1.65 5.12
C GLN A 183 -12.89 -1.98 5.52
N VAL A 184 -11.91 -1.32 4.89
CA VAL A 184 -10.50 -1.46 5.26
C VAL A 184 -10.12 -0.27 6.12
N GLN A 185 -10.33 -0.41 7.42
CA GLN A 185 -9.86 0.58 8.39
C GLN A 185 -8.34 0.47 8.51
N ILE A 186 -7.62 1.55 8.18
CA ILE A 186 -6.21 1.68 8.52
C ILE A 186 -6.17 2.28 9.93
N ALA A 187 -6.29 1.43 10.94
CA ALA A 187 -6.05 1.85 12.31
C ALA A 187 -4.55 2.14 12.49
N ILE A 188 -4.14 3.38 12.27
CA ILE A 188 -2.89 3.87 12.84
C ILE A 188 -3.14 3.97 14.34
N ARG A 189 -2.82 2.91 15.10
CA ARG A 189 -2.60 3.07 16.54
C ARG A 189 -1.42 4.01 16.68
N ALA A 190 -1.70 5.29 16.96
CA ALA A 190 -0.73 6.14 17.60
C ALA A 190 -0.37 5.44 18.92
N VAL A 191 0.78 4.78 18.96
CA VAL A 191 1.36 4.34 20.22
C VAL A 191 1.87 5.62 20.89
N PRO A 192 1.41 5.95 22.11
CA PRO A 192 1.90 7.11 22.85
C PRO A 192 3.40 7.03 23.16
#